data_AF-A0A3D5SNR5-F1
#
_entry.id   AF-A0A3D5SNR5-F1
#
_cell.length_a   1.000
_cell.length_b   1.000
_cell.length_c   1.000
_cell.angle_alpha   90.00
_cell.angle_beta   90.00
_cell.angle_gamma   90.00
#
_symmetry.space_group_name_H-M   'P 1'
#
loop_
_entity.id
_entity.type
_entity.pdbx_description
1 polymer ?
#
loop_
_entity_poly.entity_id
_entity_poly.type
_entity_poly.pdbx_seq_one_letter_code
_entity_poly.pdbx_strand_id
1 'polypeptide(L)'
;MSPPLVAEKSCREHPQLIGKCFNAHGRLSTYNGNPAVRLWRIGTKRVLGVSEQRFSLPGYCNIPEDLSQQLKGENMIIGDFLVCPFTRARPREMQLMCIESAKNVVVNKRE
;
A
#
# COMPACT_ATOMS: atom_id res chain seq x y z
N MET A 1 -23.57 -6.83 23.48
CA MET A 1 -23.61 -5.67 22.57
C MET A 1 -22.31 -5.64 21.80
N SER A 2 -22.34 -6.03 20.53
CA SER A 2 -21.18 -5.85 19.65
C SER A 2 -20.95 -4.35 19.46
N PRO A 3 -19.71 -3.84 19.57
CA PRO A 3 -19.45 -2.44 19.30
C PRO A 3 -19.84 -2.12 17.86
N PRO A 4 -20.35 -0.90 17.58
CA PRO A 4 -20.67 -0.49 16.21
C PRO A 4 -19.41 -0.62 15.37
N LEU A 5 -19.55 -1.19 14.17
CA LEU A 5 -18.51 -1.24 13.15
C LEU A 5 -18.16 0.22 12.82
N VAL A 6 -17.13 0.74 13.48
CA VAL A 6 -16.56 2.03 13.13
C VAL A 6 -16.15 1.91 11.67
N ALA A 7 -16.79 2.68 10.78
CA ALA A 7 -16.43 2.70 9.38
C ALA A 7 -14.91 2.92 9.29
N GLU A 8 -14.19 1.95 8.74
CA GLU A 8 -12.74 2.03 8.67
C GLU A 8 -12.36 3.23 7.81
N LYS A 9 -11.56 4.13 8.39
CA LYS A 9 -11.09 5.33 7.72
C LYS A 9 -10.06 4.98 6.66
N SER A 10 -10.01 5.81 5.65
CA SER A 10 -9.07 5.67 4.55
C SER A 10 -7.62 5.92 5.02
N CYS A 11 -6.68 5.35 4.28
CA CYS A 11 -5.24 5.58 4.42
C CYS A 11 -4.88 7.08 4.43
N ARG A 12 -5.54 7.88 3.60
CA ARG A 12 -5.32 9.33 3.48
C ARG A 12 -5.66 10.12 4.75
N GLU A 13 -6.54 9.59 5.60
CA GLU A 13 -6.91 10.21 6.87
C GLU A 13 -5.98 9.82 8.01
N HIS A 14 -4.99 8.96 7.75
CA HIS A 14 -4.11 8.44 8.78
C HIS A 14 -3.28 9.57 9.43
N PRO A 15 -3.31 9.73 10.77
CA PRO A 15 -2.71 10.89 11.45
C PRO A 15 -1.18 10.92 11.38
N GLN A 16 -0.55 9.79 11.06
CA GLN A 16 0.91 9.65 10.95
C GLN A 16 1.47 9.92 9.55
N LEU A 17 0.64 10.38 8.60
CA LEU A 17 1.13 10.79 7.29
C LEU A 17 2.05 12.02 7.40
N ILE A 18 3.14 12.01 6.64
CA ILE A 18 4.15 13.07 6.69
C ILE A 18 4.18 13.96 5.43
N GLY A 19 3.23 13.76 4.51
CA GLY A 19 3.20 14.46 3.24
C GLY A 19 1.95 14.16 2.43
N LYS A 20 1.78 14.88 1.31
CA LYS A 20 0.65 14.68 0.39
C LYS A 20 0.74 13.32 -0.28
N CYS A 21 -0.41 12.71 -0.52
CA CYS A 21 -0.51 11.51 -1.35
C CYS A 21 -0.13 11.83 -2.80
N PHE A 22 0.43 10.87 -3.52
CA PHE A 22 0.84 11.02 -4.92
C PHE A 22 0.56 9.75 -5.72
N ASN A 23 0.47 9.88 -7.04
CA ASN A 23 0.27 8.74 -7.93
C ASN A 23 1.59 8.02 -8.22
N ALA A 24 1.54 6.69 -8.14
CA ALA A 24 2.64 5.80 -8.44
C ALA A 24 2.15 4.69 -9.37
N HIS A 25 2.59 4.74 -10.63
CA HIS A 25 2.41 3.63 -11.55
C HIS A 25 3.39 2.50 -11.19
N GLY A 26 2.91 1.27 -11.02
CA GLY A 26 3.78 0.20 -10.55
C GLY A 26 3.19 -1.20 -10.49
N ARG A 27 4.01 -2.10 -9.94
CA ARG A 27 3.70 -3.52 -9.66
C ARG A 27 3.58 -3.71 -8.16
N LEU A 28 2.40 -4.11 -7.69
CA LEU A 28 2.12 -4.43 -6.31
C LEU A 28 2.13 -5.96 -6.13
N SER A 29 2.94 -6.45 -5.19
CA SER A 29 3.04 -7.89 -4.91
C SER A 29 3.49 -8.12 -3.47
N THR A 30 3.29 -9.35 -2.99
CA THR A 30 3.76 -9.83 -1.68
C THR A 30 5.18 -10.39 -1.79
N TYR A 31 6.04 -10.15 -0.80
CA TYR A 31 7.42 -10.61 -0.75
C TYR A 31 7.77 -11.08 0.66
N ASN A 32 8.82 -11.89 0.77
CA ASN A 32 9.38 -12.24 2.07
C ASN A 32 10.02 -11.01 2.74
N GLY A 33 9.78 -10.87 4.05
CA GLY A 33 10.31 -9.79 4.90
C GLY A 33 9.25 -8.74 5.27
N ASN A 34 9.69 -7.68 5.94
CA ASN A 34 8.82 -6.61 6.43
C ASN A 34 9.25 -5.25 5.83
N PRO A 35 8.39 -4.53 5.11
CA PRO A 35 7.01 -4.88 4.75
C PRO A 35 6.92 -5.99 3.68
N ALA A 36 5.86 -6.79 3.80
CA ALA A 36 5.56 -7.91 2.91
C ALA A 36 4.99 -7.40 1.59
N VAL A 37 4.00 -6.50 1.63
CA VAL A 37 3.45 -5.87 0.43
C VAL A 37 4.37 -4.75 -0.05
N ARG A 38 4.76 -4.81 -1.33
CA ARG A 38 5.68 -3.85 -1.95
C ARG A 38 5.16 -3.38 -3.30
N LEU A 39 5.29 -2.08 -3.53
CA LEU A 39 4.99 -1.42 -4.80
C LEU A 39 6.31 -1.06 -5.51
N TRP A 40 6.62 -1.78 -6.58
CA TRP A 40 7.73 -1.44 -7.46
C TRP A 40 7.27 -0.40 -8.48
N ARG A 41 7.81 0.82 -8.40
CA ARG A 41 7.53 1.88 -9.37
C ARG A 41 8.14 1.55 -10.72
N ILE A 42 7.30 1.32 -11.72
CA ILE A 42 7.72 1.02 -13.10
C ILE A 42 8.50 2.22 -13.66
N GLY A 43 9.54 1.93 -14.46
CA GLY A 43 10.45 2.95 -15.00
C GLY A 43 11.48 3.46 -14.00
N THR A 44 11.52 2.94 -12.76
CA THR A 44 12.50 3.36 -11.75
C THR A 44 13.10 2.15 -11.01
N LYS A 45 14.19 2.39 -10.28
CA LYS A 45 14.77 1.42 -9.33
C LYS A 45 14.14 1.49 -7.93
N ARG A 46 13.06 2.25 -7.76
CA ARG A 46 12.48 2.55 -6.45
C ARG A 46 11.38 1.55 -6.09
N VAL A 47 11.58 0.84 -4.99
CA VAL A 47 10.57 0.02 -4.33
C VAL A 47 10.02 0.77 -3.12
N LEU A 48 8.71 0.74 -2.98
CA LEU A 48 7.97 1.33 -1.89
C LEU A 48 7.37 0.21 -1.03
N GLY A 49 7.42 0.36 0.28
CA GLY A 49 6.91 -0.60 1.22
C GLY A 49 5.52 -0.20 1.72
N VAL A 50 4.54 -1.08 1.61
CA VAL A 50 3.20 -0.81 2.13
C VAL A 50 3.16 -1.27 3.58
N SER A 51 2.97 -0.33 4.52
CA SER A 51 3.15 -0.60 5.94
C SER A 51 1.87 -1.15 6.56
N GLU A 52 1.78 -2.46 6.71
CA GLU A 52 0.65 -3.11 7.39
C GLU A 52 0.87 -3.28 8.90
N GLN A 53 2.11 -3.17 9.39
CA GLN A 53 2.46 -3.38 10.80
C GLN A 53 2.89 -2.09 11.52
N ARG A 54 3.97 -1.45 11.07
CA ARG A 54 4.59 -0.32 11.78
C ARG A 54 3.66 0.88 11.97
N PHE A 55 2.80 1.12 10.99
CA PHE A 55 1.82 2.21 10.97
C PHE A 55 0.39 1.64 11.00
N SER A 56 0.19 0.47 11.62
CA SER A 56 -1.14 -0.09 11.84
C SER A 56 -1.84 0.69 12.96
N LEU A 57 -3.04 1.18 12.70
CA LEU A 57 -3.84 1.92 13.67
C LEU A 57 -5.29 1.44 13.59
N PRO A 58 -5.91 1.03 14.72
CA PRO A 58 -7.30 0.57 14.70
C PRO A 58 -8.25 1.61 14.09
N GLY A 59 -9.12 1.15 13.19
CA GLY A 59 -10.05 2.01 12.45
C GLY A 59 -9.45 2.70 11.22
N TYR A 60 -8.26 2.31 10.76
CA TYR A 60 -7.66 2.80 9.52
C TYR A 60 -7.20 1.64 8.63
N CYS A 61 -7.48 1.73 7.32
CA CYS A 61 -7.01 0.77 6.33
C CYS A 61 -5.77 1.29 5.60
N ASN A 62 -4.65 0.57 5.69
CA ASN A 62 -3.44 0.92 4.94
C ASN A 62 -3.40 0.33 3.52
N ILE A 63 -4.27 -0.65 3.25
CA ILE A 63 -4.50 -1.24 1.93
C ILE A 63 -6.01 -1.41 1.77
N PRO A 64 -6.60 -0.95 0.65
CA PRO A 64 -7.99 -1.23 0.31
C PRO A 64 -8.27 -2.73 0.24
N GLU A 65 -9.43 -3.15 0.75
CA GLU A 65 -9.77 -4.57 0.90
C GLU A 65 -9.75 -5.33 -0.44
N ASP A 66 -10.20 -4.71 -1.52
CA ASP A 66 -10.19 -5.29 -2.86
C ASP A 66 -8.77 -5.64 -3.34
N LEU A 67 -7.79 -4.76 -3.09
CA LEU A 67 -6.38 -5.03 -3.37
C LEU A 67 -5.82 -6.10 -2.44
N SER A 68 -6.15 -6.06 -1.15
CA SER A 68 -5.75 -7.08 -0.18
C SER A 68 -6.23 -8.48 -0.60
N GLN A 69 -7.45 -8.60 -1.12
CA GLN A 69 -7.99 -9.86 -1.63
C GLN A 69 -7.30 -10.32 -2.92
N GLN A 70 -7.04 -9.40 -3.86
CA GLN A 70 -6.33 -9.74 -5.11
C GLN A 70 -4.88 -10.16 -4.88
N LEU A 71 -4.23 -9.65 -3.82
CA LEU A 71 -2.90 -10.07 -3.38
C LEU A 71 -2.89 -11.43 -2.69
N LYS A 72 -4.05 -12.03 -2.38
CA LYS A 72 -4.11 -13.40 -1.87
C LYS A 72 -3.79 -14.36 -3.02
N GLY A 73 -2.75 -15.15 -2.85
CA GLY A 73 -2.15 -15.96 -3.90
C GLY A 73 -0.86 -15.33 -4.43
N GLU A 74 -0.11 -16.07 -5.25
CA GLU A 74 1.10 -15.57 -5.91
C GLU A 74 0.73 -14.60 -7.04
N ASN A 75 -0.05 -13.55 -6.75
CA ASN A 75 -0.54 -12.59 -7.72
C ASN A 75 0.30 -11.31 -7.70
N MET A 76 0.37 -10.68 -8.86
CA MET A 76 0.93 -9.35 -9.07
C MET A 76 -0.16 -8.45 -9.66
N ILE A 77 -0.31 -7.27 -9.07
CA ILE A 77 -1.24 -6.25 -9.51
C ILE A 77 -0.46 -5.12 -10.19
N ILE A 78 -0.77 -4.82 -11.44
CA ILE A 78 -0.22 -3.68 -12.18
C ILE A 78 -1.28 -2.59 -12.24
N GLY A 79 -0.91 -1.34 -11.95
CA GLY A 79 -1.86 -0.24 -12.04
C GLY A 79 -1.28 1.10 -11.57
N ASP A 80 -2.18 2.08 -11.48
CA ASP A 80 -1.90 3.42 -10.96
C ASP A 80 -2.40 3.51 -9.52
N PHE A 81 -1.48 3.59 -8.58
CA PHE A 81 -1.77 3.62 -7.15
C PHE A 81 -1.66 5.03 -6.62
N LEU A 82 -2.68 5.50 -5.92
CA LEU A 82 -2.57 6.69 -5.09
C LEU A 82 -2.02 6.27 -3.72
N VAL A 83 -0.83 6.75 -3.37
CA VAL A 83 -0.12 6.34 -2.15
C VAL A 83 0.16 7.51 -1.24
N CYS A 84 0.10 7.30 0.08
CA CYS A 84 0.30 8.33 1.09
C CYS A 84 1.51 7.99 1.98
N PRO A 85 2.52 8.89 2.10
CA PRO A 85 3.79 8.55 2.73
C PRO A 85 3.76 8.62 4.26
N PHE A 86 4.27 7.59 4.92
CA PHE A 86 4.56 7.57 6.36
C PHE A 86 6.01 7.95 6.70
N THR A 87 6.95 7.73 5.77
CA THR A 87 8.36 8.08 5.96
C THR A 87 8.91 8.94 4.82
N ARG A 88 9.98 9.70 5.12
CA ARG A 88 10.64 10.55 4.13
C ARG A 88 11.35 9.67 3.10
N ALA A 89 11.35 10.10 1.85
CA ALA A 89 12.14 9.44 0.82
C ALA A 89 13.63 9.62 1.12
N ARG A 90 14.38 8.51 1.15
CA ARG A 90 15.82 8.49 1.36
C ARG A 90 16.48 7.49 0.41
N PRO A 91 17.66 7.81 -0.17
CA PRO A 91 18.41 6.85 -0.97
C PRO A 91 18.72 5.57 -0.18
N ARG A 92 18.63 4.41 -0.83
CA ARG A 92 18.88 3.07 -0.25
C ARG A 92 17.96 2.61 0.89
N GLU A 93 17.10 3.48 1.41
CA GLU A 93 16.05 3.10 2.37
C GLU A 93 14.72 2.90 1.66
N MET A 94 14.00 1.82 2.00
CA MET A 94 12.63 1.61 1.55
C MET A 94 11.71 2.62 2.23
N GLN A 95 10.99 3.40 1.42
CA GLN A 95 10.00 4.34 1.95
C GLN A 95 8.70 3.60 2.29
N LEU A 96 8.12 3.92 3.44
CA LEU A 96 6.90 3.31 3.93
C LEU A 96 5.70 4.20 3.63
N MET A 97 4.60 3.57 3.23
CA MET A 97 3.37 4.24 2.82
C MET A 97 2.16 3.35 3.05
N CYS A 98 0.98 3.93 2.89
CA CYS A 98 -0.27 3.23 2.65
C CYS A 98 -0.75 3.47 1.22
N ILE A 99 -1.67 2.62 0.76
CA ILE A 99 -2.38 2.77 -0.51
C ILE A 99 -3.77 3.33 -0.19
N GLU A 100 -4.13 4.42 -0.85
CA GLU A 100 -5.45 5.03 -0.73
C GLU A 100 -6.43 4.42 -1.73
N SER A 101 -6.00 4.25 -2.98
CA SER A 101 -6.81 3.66 -4.06
C SER A 101 -5.94 3.23 -5.22
N ALA A 102 -6.52 2.44 -6.13
CA ALA A 102 -5.90 2.04 -7.38
C ALA A 102 -6.84 2.25 -8.58
N LYS A 103 -6.26 2.50 -9.76
CA LYS A 103 -6.96 2.59 -11.04
C LYS A 103 -6.17 1.86 -12.12
N ASN A 104 -6.83 1.55 -13.24
CA ASN A 104 -6.22 0.85 -14.38
C ASN A 104 -5.56 -0.47 -13.95
N VAL A 105 -6.25 -1.22 -13.10
CA VAL A 105 -5.73 -2.41 -12.45
C VAL A 105 -5.79 -3.62 -13.39
N VAL A 106 -4.66 -4.33 -13.50
CA VAL A 106 -4.54 -5.63 -14.16
C VAL A 106 -3.91 -6.61 -13.19
N VAL A 107 -4.53 -7.78 -13.00
CA VAL A 107 -4.06 -8.83 -12.09
C VAL A 107 -3.47 -9.97 -12.91
N ASN A 108 -2.21 -10.32 -12.62
CA ASN A 108 -1.50 -11.43 -13.24
C ASN A 108 -1.06 -12.43 -12.15
N LYS A 109 -0.91 -13.70 -12.51
CA LYS A 109 -0.10 -14.60 -11.70
C LYS A 109 1.36 -14.16 -11.78
N ARG A 110 2.05 -14.25 -10.66
CA ARG A 110 3.48 -14.04 -10.57
C ARG A 110 4.15 -15.32 -11.08
N GLU A 111 4.82 -15.21 -12.22
CA GLU A 111 5.66 -16.29 -12.79
C GLU A 111 6.90 -16.56 -11.95
#